data_AF-A0A962D9I7-F1
#
_entry.id   AF-A0A962D9I7-F1
#
_cell.length_a   1.000
_cell.length_b   1.000
_cell.length_c   1.000
_cell.angle_alpha   90.00
_cell.angle_beta   90.00
_cell.angle_gamma   90.00
#
_symmetry.space_group_name_H-M   'P 1'
#
loop_
_entity.id
_entity.type
_entity.pdbx_description
1 polymer ?
#
loop_
_entity_poly.entity_id
_entity_poly.type
_entity_poly.pdbx_seq_one_letter_code
_entity_poly.pdbx_strand_id
1 'polypeptide(L)'
;HANNPREAISRMENMIAMGGLNLPQKAVREQIASAVNVIIQVQRLRDGSRKTTHVTEITGMEGDVVTMQDLFYLEILGEDEKGKLITRQRSSGLRPKFYDLARQFGVDQLVMDAMEEAYG
;
A
#
# COMPACT_ATOMS: atom_id res chain seq x y z
N HIS A 1 7.05 -11.20 4.37
CA HIS A 1 7.78 -10.08 5.00
C HIS A 1 8.41 -9.23 3.91
N ALA A 2 8.12 -7.92 3.90
CA ALA A 2 8.64 -6.95 2.95
C ALA A 2 8.88 -5.61 3.68
N ASN A 3 9.90 -4.87 3.27
CA ASN A 3 10.26 -3.60 3.90
C ASN A 3 9.45 -2.41 3.35
N ASN A 4 8.87 -2.54 2.16
CA ASN A 4 8.01 -1.53 1.57
C ASN A 4 7.00 -2.19 0.61
N PRO A 5 5.95 -1.46 0.19
CA PRO A 5 4.91 -1.97 -0.72
C PRO A 5 5.47 -2.53 -2.03
N ARG A 6 6.51 -1.91 -2.59
CA ARG A 6 7.14 -2.38 -3.84
C ARG A 6 7.86 -3.72 -3.64
N GLU A 7 8.57 -3.90 -2.54
CA GLU A 7 9.20 -5.18 -2.22
C GLU A 7 8.14 -6.28 -1.99
N ALA A 8 6.95 -5.95 -1.49
CA ALA A 8 5.87 -6.93 -1.33
C ALA A 8 5.48 -7.56 -2.68
N ILE A 9 5.49 -6.79 -3.78
CA ILE A 9 5.28 -7.32 -5.14
C ILE A 9 6.36 -8.33 -5.50
N SER A 10 7.63 -7.97 -5.35
CA SER A 10 8.75 -8.88 -5.64
C SER A 10 8.72 -10.15 -4.78
N ARG A 11 8.25 -10.06 -3.53
CA ARG A 11 8.06 -11.24 -2.67
C ARG A 11 6.93 -12.14 -3.16
N MET A 12 5.81 -11.56 -3.62
CA MET A 12 4.73 -12.33 -4.23
C MET A 12 5.18 -13.02 -5.53
N GLU A 13 5.95 -12.33 -6.38
CA GLU A 13 6.56 -12.92 -7.59
C GLU A 13 7.39 -14.17 -7.24
N ASN A 14 8.28 -14.03 -6.25
CA ASN A 14 9.12 -15.13 -5.79
C ASN A 14 8.31 -16.29 -5.19
N MET A 15 7.28 -15.99 -4.39
CA MET A 15 6.40 -17.01 -3.81
C MET A 15 5.66 -17.80 -4.90
N ILE A 16 5.18 -17.14 -5.95
CA ILE A 16 4.50 -17.79 -7.08
C ILE A 16 5.48 -18.69 -7.83
N ALA A 17 6.71 -18.22 -8.08
CA ALA A 17 7.76 -19.01 -8.73
C ALA A 17 8.13 -20.26 -7.91
N MET A 18 8.20 -20.14 -6.58
CA MET A 18 8.46 -21.27 -5.67
C MET A 18 7.30 -22.28 -5.61
N GLY A 19 6.09 -21.89 -6.02
CA GLY A 19 4.91 -22.75 -6.10
C GLY A 19 4.91 -23.74 -7.26
N GLY A 20 5.98 -23.78 -8.08
CA GLY A 20 6.11 -24.70 -9.21
C GLY A 20 5.35 -24.28 -10.46
N LEU A 21 4.70 -23.11 -10.44
CA LEU A 21 4.08 -22.50 -11.62
C LEU A 21 5.16 -21.80 -12.45
N ASN A 22 5.52 -22.39 -13.59
CA ASN A 22 6.49 -21.80 -14.51
C ASN A 22 5.77 -20.83 -15.47
N LEU A 23 5.28 -19.72 -14.93
CA LEU A 23 4.64 -18.65 -15.69
C LEU A 23 5.68 -17.62 -16.15
N PRO A 24 5.52 -17.00 -17.33
CA PRO A 24 6.30 -15.82 -17.70
C PRO A 24 6.18 -14.73 -16.63
N GLN A 25 7.28 -14.05 -16.28
CA GLN A 25 7.29 -12.99 -15.25
C GLN A 25 6.20 -11.94 -15.47
N LYS A 26 5.98 -11.55 -16.73
CA LYS A 26 4.93 -10.60 -17.10
C LYS A 26 3.55 -11.10 -16.70
N ALA A 27 3.23 -12.36 -16.97
CA ALA A 27 1.94 -12.96 -16.61
C ALA A 27 1.75 -13.00 -15.09
N VAL A 28 2.81 -13.28 -14.32
CA VAL A 28 2.76 -13.22 -12.85
C VAL A 28 2.44 -11.81 -12.38
N ARG A 29 3.08 -10.79 -12.95
CA ARG A 29 2.81 -9.39 -12.62
C ARG A 29 1.39 -8.96 -13.00
N GLU A 30 0.88 -9.41 -14.14
CA GLU A 30 -0.51 -9.15 -14.56
C GLU A 30 -1.51 -9.78 -13.58
N GLN A 31 -1.24 -11.00 -13.11
CA GLN A 31 -2.08 -11.64 -12.08
C GLN A 31 -2.02 -10.88 -10.76
N ILE A 32 -0.83 -10.46 -10.32
CA ILE A 32 -0.70 -9.67 -9.08
C ILE A 32 -1.42 -8.32 -9.22
N ALA A 33 -1.21 -7.60 -10.33
CA ALA A 33 -1.77 -6.27 -10.53
C ALA A 33 -3.30 -6.27 -10.69
N SER A 34 -3.88 -7.37 -11.17
CA SER A 34 -5.34 -7.53 -11.26
C SER A 34 -5.97 -8.04 -9.96
N ALA A 35 -5.25 -8.84 -9.16
CA ALA A 35 -5.77 -9.44 -7.94
C ALA A 35 -5.58 -8.58 -6.68
N VAL A 36 -4.59 -7.69 -6.66
CA VAL A 36 -4.25 -6.87 -5.49
C VAL A 36 -4.65 -5.43 -5.74
N ASN A 37 -5.62 -4.91 -4.99
CA ASN A 37 -6.02 -3.51 -5.09
C ASN A 37 -5.20 -2.60 -4.17
N VAL A 38 -4.96 -3.03 -2.93
CA VAL A 38 -4.35 -2.21 -1.87
C VAL A 38 -3.35 -3.03 -1.06
N ILE A 39 -2.23 -2.42 -0.73
CA ILE A 39 -1.20 -2.93 0.18
C ILE A 39 -1.16 -2.02 1.41
N ILE A 40 -1.41 -2.59 2.58
CA ILE A 40 -1.23 -1.91 3.87
C ILE A 40 0.11 -2.34 4.45
N GLN A 41 1.09 -1.44 4.43
CA GLN A 41 2.41 -1.70 4.98
C GLN A 41 2.44 -1.35 6.47
N VAL A 42 2.73 -2.34 7.31
CA VAL A 42 2.98 -2.15 8.74
C VAL A 42 4.46 -2.35 9.03
N GLN A 43 5.04 -1.49 9.86
CA GLN A 43 6.42 -1.62 10.33
C GLN A 43 6.51 -1.42 11.83
N ARG A 44 7.54 -2.04 12.43
CA ARG A 44 7.98 -1.71 13.78
C ARG A 44 9.01 -0.58 13.67
N LEU A 45 8.71 0.57 14.28
CA LEU A 45 9.58 1.73 14.29
C LEU A 45 10.67 1.60 15.36
N ARG A 46 11.63 2.52 15.35
CA ARG A 46 12.79 2.51 16.27
C ARG A 46 12.40 2.66 17.74
N ASP A 47 11.29 3.33 18.03
CA ASP A 47 10.71 3.43 19.38
C ASP A 47 9.97 2.15 19.82
N GLY A 48 10.01 1.11 18.99
CA GLY A 48 9.37 -0.19 19.24
C GLY A 48 7.89 -0.23 18.89
N SER A 49 7.26 0.91 18.58
CA SER A 49 5.85 0.97 18.20
C SER A 49 5.60 0.31 16.84
N ARG A 50 4.41 -0.26 16.64
CA ARG A 50 3.97 -0.77 15.33
C ARG A 50 3.01 0.23 14.72
N LYS A 51 3.32 0.68 13.51
CA LYS A 51 2.53 1.68 12.78
C LYS A 51 2.33 1.22 11.34
N THR A 52 1.16 1.53 10.79
CA THR A 52 0.98 1.57 9.34
C THR A 52 1.88 2.68 8.81
N THR A 53 2.79 2.36 7.89
CA THR A 53 3.69 3.34 7.30
C THR A 53 3.21 3.82 5.96
N HIS A 54 2.57 2.93 5.18
CA HIS A 54 2.03 3.25 3.87
C HIS A 54 0.72 2.49 3.67
N VAL A 55 -0.23 3.14 3.00
CA VAL A 55 -1.37 2.49 2.36
C VAL A 55 -1.24 2.81 0.88
N THR A 56 -0.92 1.81 0.08
CA THR A 56 -0.55 1.95 -1.32
C THR A 56 -1.56 1.21 -2.17
N GLU A 57 -2.12 1.85 -3.18
CA GLU A 57 -2.95 1.16 -4.16
C GLU A 57 -2.11 0.72 -5.37
N ILE A 58 -2.50 -0.41 -5.95
CA ILE A 58 -2.00 -0.85 -7.24
C ILE A 58 -2.85 -0.22 -8.33
N THR A 59 -2.20 0.50 -9.23
CA THR A 59 -2.88 1.26 -10.29
C THR A 59 -2.90 0.52 -11.64
N GLY A 60 -2.33 -0.68 -11.69
CA GLY A 60 -2.23 -1.54 -12.86
C GLY A 60 -0.78 -1.82 -13.25
N MET A 61 -0.50 -1.79 -14.55
CA MET A 61 0.82 -2.02 -15.12
C MET A 61 1.14 -1.03 -16.22
N GLU A 62 2.42 -0.69 -16.35
CA GLU A 62 2.99 0.02 -17.49
C GLU A 62 4.13 -0.83 -18.06
N GLY A 63 3.93 -1.40 -19.24
CA GLY A 63 4.82 -2.40 -19.80
C GLY A 63 4.93 -3.62 -18.87
N ASP A 64 6.13 -3.86 -18.34
CA ASP A 64 6.42 -4.97 -17.41
C ASP A 64 6.50 -4.52 -15.94
N VAL A 65 6.14 -3.27 -15.63
CA VAL A 65 6.25 -2.69 -14.30
C VAL A 65 4.86 -2.56 -13.68
N VAL A 66 4.67 -3.12 -12.49
CA VAL A 66 3.47 -2.87 -11.67
C VAL A 66 3.53 -1.43 -11.17
N THR A 67 2.50 -0.67 -11.51
CA THR A 67 2.34 0.73 -11.11
C THR A 67 1.54 0.81 -9.81
N MET A 68 1.91 1.76 -8.97
CA MET A 68 1.32 1.93 -7.64
C MET A 68 1.42 3.38 -7.20
N GLN A 69 0.52 3.80 -6.32
CA GLN A 69 0.56 5.13 -5.71
C GLN A 69 0.20 5.04 -4.23
N ASP A 70 0.86 5.86 -3.41
CA ASP A 70 0.55 5.95 -2.00
C ASP A 70 -0.70 6.82 -1.79
N LEU A 71 -1.67 6.27 -1.08
CA LEU A 71 -2.86 6.98 -0.64
C LEU A 71 -2.64 7.60 0.74
N PHE A 72 -1.89 6.89 1.59
CA PHE A 72 -1.50 7.39 2.90
C PHE A 72 -0.05 7.05 3.20
N TYR A 73 0.63 7.93 3.92
CA TYR A 73 1.99 7.71 4.42
C TYR A 73 2.15 8.27 5.83
N LEU A 74 3.03 7.63 6.62
CA LEU A 74 3.36 8.06 7.97
C LEU A 74 4.47 9.12 7.93
N GLU A 75 4.16 10.33 8.39
CA GLU A 75 5.17 11.34 8.69
C GLU A 75 5.69 11.19 10.13
N ILE A 76 7.01 11.26 10.30
CA ILE A 76 7.66 11.38 11.60
C ILE A 76 7.94 12.87 11.82
N LEU A 77 7.25 13.46 12.78
CA LEU A 77 7.34 14.88 13.10
C LEU A 77 8.45 15.18 14.11
N GLY A 78 8.93 14.16 14.81
CA GLY A 78 9.97 14.28 15.81
C GLY A 78 9.92 13.15 16.83
N GLU A 79 10.49 13.42 18.00
CA GLU A 79 10.61 12.48 19.11
C GLU A 79 10.31 13.24 20.41
N ASP A 80 9.58 12.60 21.32
CA ASP A 80 9.32 13.17 22.64
C ASP A 80 10.51 12.96 23.60
N GLU A 81 10.43 13.54 24.80
CA GLU A 81 11.49 13.44 25.83
C GLU A 81 11.79 12.00 26.28
N LYS A 82 10.90 11.05 25.98
CA LYS A 82 11.02 9.63 26.36
C LYS A 82 11.48 8.75 25.18
N GLY A 83 11.83 9.36 24.06
CA GLY A 83 12.31 8.66 22.87
C GLY A 83 11.19 8.08 21.99
N LYS A 84 9.93 8.44 22.24
CA LYS A 84 8.79 7.97 21.45
C LYS A 84 8.59 8.86 20.24
N LEU A 85 8.34 8.24 19.09
CA LEU A 85 8.14 8.98 17.85
C LEU A 85 6.78 9.69 17.85
N ILE A 86 6.82 11.00 17.59
CA ILE A 86 5.64 11.79 17.27
C ILE A 86 5.37 11.60 15.78
N THR A 87 4.22 11.02 15.46
CA THR A 87 3.89 10.60 14.09
C THR A 87 2.51 11.09 13.70
N ARG A 88 2.32 11.33 12.40
CA ARG A 88 1.04 11.69 11.82
C ARG A 88 0.83 10.88 10.54
N GLN A 89 -0.36 10.31 10.38
CA GLN A 89 -0.79 9.76 9.10
C GLN A 89 -1.22 10.91 8.20
N ARG A 90 -0.76 10.91 6.95
CA ARG A 90 -1.17 11.89 5.96
C ARG A 90 -1.70 11.21 4.72
N SER A 91 -2.80 11.73 4.22
CA SER A 91 -3.32 11.39 2.90
C SER A 91 -2.54 12.11 1.80
N SER A 92 -2.34 11.44 0.67
CA SER A 92 -1.71 12.04 -0.51
C SER A 92 -2.65 12.98 -1.25
N GLY A 93 -3.96 12.86 -1.03
CA GLY A 93 -5.00 13.68 -1.67
C GLY A 93 -5.35 13.21 -3.07
N LEU A 94 -4.71 12.13 -3.52
CA LEU A 94 -5.05 11.46 -4.75
C LEU A 94 -6.36 10.71 -4.55
N ARG A 95 -7.31 10.89 -5.46
CA ARG A 95 -8.51 10.04 -5.47
C ARG A 95 -8.08 8.60 -5.81
N PRO A 96 -8.41 7.59 -4.98
CA PRO A 96 -8.05 6.21 -5.26
C PRO A 96 -8.65 5.72 -6.58
N LYS A 97 -7.87 5.00 -7.39
CA LYS A 97 -8.38 4.38 -8.62
C LYS A 97 -9.41 3.30 -8.34
N PHE A 98 -9.30 2.60 -7.21
CA PHE A 98 -10.29 1.60 -6.81
C PHE A 98 -11.62 2.23 -6.33
N TYR A 99 -11.75 3.56 -6.30
CA TYR A 99 -12.97 4.24 -5.88
C TYR A 99 -14.21 3.75 -6.66
N ASP A 100 -14.11 3.59 -7.98
CA ASP A 100 -15.24 3.13 -8.79
C ASP A 100 -15.66 1.70 -8.43
N LEU A 101 -14.70 0.86 -8.00
CA LEU A 101 -14.99 -0.47 -7.47
C LEU A 101 -15.67 -0.36 -6.10
N ALA A 102 -15.17 0.49 -5.20
CA ALA A 102 -15.80 0.74 -3.90
C ALA A 102 -17.25 1.22 -4.05
N ARG A 103 -17.53 2.05 -5.05
CA ARG A 103 -18.87 2.53 -5.37
C ARG A 103 -19.81 1.41 -5.81
N GLN A 104 -19.32 0.44 -6.60
CA GLN A 104 -20.12 -0.73 -6.98
C GLN A 104 -20.53 -1.59 -5.77
N PHE A 105 -19.71 -1.58 -4.71
CA PHE A 105 -20.01 -2.25 -3.45
C PHE A 105 -20.72 -1.34 -2.42
N GLY A 106 -21.01 -0.07 -2.75
CA GLY A 106 -21.69 0.87 -1.88
C GLY A 106 -20.86 1.34 -0.67
N VAL A 107 -19.53 1.29 -0.77
CA VAL A 107 -18.59 1.67 0.32
C VAL A 107 -17.70 2.85 -0.07
N ASP A 108 -18.03 3.55 -1.15
CA ASP A 108 -17.26 4.70 -1.65
C ASP A 108 -17.21 5.88 -0.69
N GLN A 109 -18.29 6.12 0.07
CA GLN A 109 -18.29 7.19 1.09
C GLN A 109 -17.27 6.91 2.18
N LEU A 110 -17.14 5.66 2.65
CA LEU A 110 -16.12 5.28 3.64
C LEU A 110 -14.70 5.54 3.15
N VAL A 111 -14.46 5.37 1.84
CA VAL A 111 -13.17 5.66 1.22
C VAL A 111 -12.92 7.17 1.25
N MET A 112 -13.90 8.00 0.89
CA MET A 112 -13.74 9.46 0.91
C MET A 112 -13.53 10.00 2.32
N ASP A 113 -14.34 9.54 3.28
CA ASP A 113 -14.24 9.96 4.68
C ASP A 113 -12.83 9.66 5.24
N ALA A 114 -12.31 8.46 4.97
CA ALA A 114 -10.95 8.09 5.37
C ALA A 114 -9.87 8.98 4.73
N MET A 115 -10.04 9.34 3.44
CA MET A 115 -9.10 10.21 2.73
C MET A 115 -9.13 11.66 3.22
N GLU A 116 -10.29 12.15 3.65
CA GLU A 116 -10.48 13.50 4.22
C GLU A 116 -9.98 13.61 5.67
N GLU A 117 -10.28 12.61 6.52
CA GLU A 117 -9.85 12.60 7.93
C GLU A 117 -8.33 12.69 8.08
N ALA A 118 -7.57 12.08 7.17
CA ALA A 118 -6.11 12.15 7.18
C ALA A 118 -5.53 13.39 6.48
N TYR A 119 -6.39 14.29 5.96
CA TYR A 119 -5.99 15.59 5.43
C TYR A 119 -5.96 16.68 6.52
N GLY A 120 -6.79 16.53 7.57
CA GLY A 120 -6.89 17.45 8.72
C GLY A 120 -5.81 17.26 9.78
#